data_AF-A0A6V1BKT9-F1
#
_entry.id   AF-A0A6V1BKT9-F1
#
_cell.length_a   1.000
_cell.length_b   1.000
_cell.length_c   1.000
_cell.angle_alpha   90.00
_cell.angle_beta   90.00
_cell.angle_gamma   90.00
#
_symmetry.space_group_name_H-M   'P 1'
#
loop_
_entity.id
_entity.type
_entity.pdbx_description
1 polymer ?
#
loop_
_entity_poly.entity_id
_entity_poly.type
_entity_poly.pdbx_seq_one_letter_code
_entity_poly.pdbx_strand_id
1 'polypeptide(L)'
;MIAARRLAVRSAFALTQRRSAQTVPKFATEQAMKEQANEQIRARLAYQKELRASSGAHSHAEEVDEMWKWIKISFIVALPVCALSCVKDLIFEEHHHDDGGPKPDYMKIRKKEFPWECEDCALFDQKCWNACRAERAAEGA
;
A
#
# COMPACT_ATOMS: atom_id res chain seq x y z
N MET A 1 -28.13 -3.41 -35.31
CA MET A 1 -28.96 -2.49 -34.50
C MET A 1 -28.19 -2.15 -33.23
N ILE A 2 -27.57 -0.97 -33.16
CA ILE A 2 -26.72 -0.55 -32.04
C ILE A 2 -27.56 0.31 -31.09
N ALA A 3 -27.80 -0.18 -29.88
CA ALA A 3 -28.57 0.53 -28.86
C ALA A 3 -27.67 1.53 -28.12
N ALA A 4 -27.95 2.82 -28.28
CA ALA A 4 -27.29 3.90 -27.56
C ALA A 4 -27.72 3.92 -26.08
N ARG A 5 -26.83 3.55 -25.17
CA ARG A 5 -27.01 3.75 -23.72
C ARG A 5 -26.69 5.19 -23.37
N ARG A 6 -27.70 5.96 -22.98
CA ARG A 6 -27.53 7.31 -22.41
C ARG A 6 -26.94 7.18 -20.99
N LEU A 7 -25.71 7.63 -20.81
CA LEU A 7 -25.09 7.81 -19.49
C LEU A 7 -25.64 9.09 -18.85
N ALA A 8 -26.49 8.94 -17.83
CA ALA A 8 -26.89 10.04 -16.97
C ALA A 8 -25.79 10.27 -15.92
N VAL A 9 -24.93 11.26 -16.14
CA VAL A 9 -23.99 11.74 -15.12
C VAL A 9 -24.79 12.54 -14.09
N ARG A 10 -25.14 11.90 -12.97
CA ARG A 10 -25.64 12.60 -11.78
C ARG A 10 -24.45 13.20 -11.04
N SER A 11 -24.22 14.49 -11.26
CA SER A 11 -23.38 15.31 -10.39
C SER A 11 -23.97 15.32 -8.99
N ALA A 12 -23.30 14.67 -8.04
CA ALA A 12 -23.61 14.78 -6.63
C ALA A 12 -22.54 15.65 -5.97
N PHE A 13 -22.76 16.97 -5.97
CA PHE A 13 -22.10 17.84 -5.00
C PHE A 13 -22.76 17.62 -3.64
N ALA A 14 -22.32 16.58 -2.92
CA ALA A 14 -22.62 16.46 -1.51
C ALA A 14 -21.81 17.54 -0.78
N LEU A 15 -22.48 18.60 -0.33
CA LEU A 15 -21.94 19.54 0.65
C LEU A 15 -21.58 18.74 1.90
N THR A 16 -20.29 18.48 2.09
CA THR A 16 -19.77 17.88 3.32
C THR A 16 -19.95 18.89 4.45
N GLN A 17 -21.11 18.82 5.11
CA GLN A 17 -21.39 19.59 6.32
C GLN A 17 -20.34 19.18 7.36
N ARG A 18 -19.38 20.07 7.63
CA ARG A 18 -18.34 19.89 8.64
C ARG A 18 -19.03 19.52 9.96
N ARG A 19 -18.79 18.30 10.44
CA ARG A 19 -19.29 17.77 11.71
C ARG A 19 -18.65 18.51 12.88
N SER A 20 -19.11 19.71 13.21
CA SER A 20 -18.86 20.29 14.54
C SER A 20 -19.88 19.71 15.51
N ALA A 21 -19.63 18.49 15.99
CA ALA A 21 -20.40 17.88 17.08
C ALA A 21 -20.01 18.46 18.45
N GLN A 22 -19.88 19.78 18.54
CA GLN A 22 -19.66 20.49 19.79
C GLN A 22 -20.85 21.44 19.98
N THR A 23 -22.03 20.88 20.19
CA THR A 23 -23.16 21.67 20.67
C THR A 23 -22.82 22.10 22.10
N VAL A 24 -22.65 23.40 22.33
CA VAL A 24 -22.47 23.94 23.69
C VAL A 24 -23.67 23.48 24.54
N PRO A 25 -23.46 22.82 25.70
CA PRO A 25 -24.55 22.44 26.59
C PRO A 25 -25.32 23.69 27.02
N LYS A 26 -26.66 23.63 27.01
CA LYS A 26 -27.46 24.72 27.59
C LYS A 26 -27.27 24.69 29.11
N PHE A 27 -26.53 25.66 29.65
CA PHE A 27 -26.24 25.78 31.09
C PHE A 27 -27.37 26.42 31.91
N ALA A 28 -28.59 26.54 31.36
CA ALA A 28 -29.66 27.32 32.01
C ALA A 28 -30.25 26.63 33.26
N THR A 29 -30.49 25.31 33.22
CA THR A 29 -30.98 24.51 34.36
C THR A 29 -30.47 23.07 34.28
N GLU A 30 -30.33 22.38 35.42
CA GLU A 30 -29.86 20.98 35.48
C GLU A 30 -30.79 20.01 34.71
N GLN A 31 -32.10 20.27 34.75
CA GLN A 31 -33.09 19.47 34.03
C GLN A 31 -32.93 19.61 32.50
N ALA A 32 -32.79 20.84 31.99
CA ALA A 32 -32.58 21.07 30.56
C ALA A 32 -31.27 20.45 30.05
N MET A 33 -30.23 20.43 30.89
CA MET A 33 -28.96 19.77 30.57
C MET A 33 -29.12 18.25 30.43
N LYS A 34 -29.83 17.62 31.37
CA LYS A 34 -30.09 16.17 31.35
C LYS A 34 -30.93 15.76 30.14
N GLU A 35 -31.94 16.55 29.79
CA GLU A 35 -32.76 16.30 28.60
C GLU A 35 -31.95 16.38 27.30
N GLN A 36 -31.15 17.44 27.14
CA GLN A 36 -30.25 17.58 25.98
C GLN A 36 -29.25 16.42 25.90
N ALA A 37 -28.68 15.98 27.03
CA ALA A 37 -27.79 14.83 27.07
C ALA A 37 -28.50 13.54 26.63
N ASN A 38 -29.73 13.30 27.11
CA ASN A 38 -30.53 12.16 26.72
C ASN A 38 -30.88 12.16 25.22
N GLU A 39 -31.20 13.32 24.65
CA GLU A 39 -31.46 13.48 23.22
C GLU A 39 -30.21 13.17 22.38
N GLN A 40 -29.04 13.65 22.78
CA GLN A 40 -27.77 13.34 22.12
C GLN A 40 -27.44 11.86 22.19
N ILE A 41 -27.64 11.21 23.33
CA ILE A 41 -27.44 9.78 23.50
C ILE A 41 -28.37 9.00 22.55
N ARG A 42 -29.65 9.36 22.49
CA ARG A 42 -30.63 8.73 21.58
C ARG A 42 -30.25 8.93 20.12
N ALA A 43 -29.81 10.12 19.73
CA ALA A 43 -29.35 10.42 18.37
C ALA A 43 -28.12 9.59 17.99
N ARG A 44 -27.14 9.44 18.90
CA ARG A 44 -25.96 8.58 18.69
C ARG A 44 -26.34 7.11 18.57
N LEU A 45 -27.26 6.62 19.40
CA LEU A 45 -27.75 5.25 19.32
C LEU A 45 -28.52 4.99 18.02
N ALA A 46 -29.33 5.95 17.56
CA ALA A 46 -30.03 5.86 16.28
C ALA A 46 -29.03 5.78 15.12
N TYR A 47 -28.01 6.65 15.12
CA TYR A 47 -26.94 6.64 14.11
C TYR A 47 -26.12 5.34 14.15
N GLN A 48 -25.79 4.82 15.34
CA GLN A 48 -25.11 3.52 15.47
C GLN A 48 -25.97 2.36 14.95
N LYS A 49 -27.28 2.38 15.19
CA LYS A 49 -28.21 1.38 14.64
C LYS A 49 -28.30 1.48 13.12
N GLU A 50 -28.34 2.69 12.58
CA GLU A 50 -28.31 2.95 11.14
C GLU A 50 -27.01 2.44 10.51
N LEU A 51 -25.85 2.76 11.11
CA LEU A 51 -24.55 2.24 10.69
C LEU A 51 -24.49 0.72 10.73
N ARG A 52 -25.01 0.09 11.79
CA ARG A 52 -25.06 -1.37 11.89
C ARG A 52 -25.99 -1.98 10.85
N ALA A 53 -27.09 -1.32 10.51
CA ALA A 53 -28.01 -1.76 9.47
C ALA A 53 -27.43 -1.53 8.05
N SER A 54 -26.68 -0.44 7.83
CA SER A 54 -26.08 -0.10 6.54
C SER A 54 -24.82 -0.90 6.23
N SER A 55 -24.10 -1.33 7.26
CA SER A 55 -22.83 -2.08 7.10
C SER A 55 -23.04 -3.57 6.82
N GLY A 56 -24.30 -4.02 6.66
CA GLY A 56 -24.64 -5.44 6.55
C GLY A 56 -24.37 -6.13 7.88
N ALA A 57 -25.42 -6.44 8.64
CA ALA A 57 -25.26 -7.27 9.83
C ALA A 57 -25.01 -8.73 9.39
N HIS A 58 -23.82 -8.99 8.86
CA HIS A 58 -23.36 -10.33 8.57
C HIS A 58 -23.29 -11.11 9.87
N SER A 59 -23.83 -12.32 9.87
CA SER A 59 -23.65 -13.16 11.05
C SER A 59 -22.16 -13.49 11.18
N HIS A 60 -21.67 -13.71 12.41
CA HIS A 60 -20.27 -14.11 12.62
C HIS A 60 -19.91 -15.37 11.81
N ALA A 61 -20.88 -16.25 11.54
CA ALA A 61 -20.68 -17.41 10.68
C ALA A 61 -20.42 -17.01 9.21
N GLU A 62 -21.14 -16.02 8.69
CA GLU A 62 -20.94 -15.50 7.33
C GLU A 62 -19.57 -14.82 7.17
N GLU A 63 -19.11 -14.07 8.18
CA GLU A 63 -17.79 -13.43 8.17
C GLU A 63 -16.67 -14.48 8.13
N VAL A 64 -16.81 -15.57 8.89
CA VAL A 64 -15.86 -16.69 8.90
C VAL A 64 -15.85 -17.40 7.54
N ASP A 65 -17.01 -17.60 6.92
CA ASP A 65 -17.11 -18.19 5.58
C ASP A 65 -16.47 -17.31 4.51
N GLU A 66 -16.60 -15.99 4.60
CA GLU A 66 -15.91 -15.05 3.72
C GLU A 66 -14.40 -15.07 3.92
N MET A 67 -13.92 -15.13 5.16
CA MET A 67 -12.49 -15.30 5.45
C MET A 67 -11.95 -16.58 4.81
N TRP A 68 -12.68 -17.71 4.94
CA TRP A 68 -12.28 -18.98 4.33
C TRP A 68 -12.24 -18.93 2.80
N LYS A 69 -13.08 -18.13 2.13
CA LYS A 69 -12.99 -17.90 0.69
C LYS A 69 -11.65 -17.25 0.32
N TRP A 70 -11.23 -16.23 1.06
CA TRP A 70 -9.95 -15.55 0.81
C TRP A 70 -8.73 -16.41 1.08
N ILE A 71 -8.80 -17.27 2.10
CA ILE A 71 -7.77 -18.28 2.36
C ILE A 71 -7.65 -19.22 1.16
N LYS A 72 -8.77 -19.74 0.66
CA LYS A 72 -8.78 -20.63 -0.52
C LYS A 72 -8.23 -19.94 -1.76
N ILE A 73 -8.62 -18.70 -2.04
CA ILE A 73 -8.09 -17.94 -3.18
C ILE A 73 -6.57 -17.77 -3.06
N SER A 74 -6.07 -17.43 -1.88
CA SER A 74 -4.64 -17.24 -1.65
C SER A 74 -3.85 -18.52 -1.92
N PHE A 75 -4.30 -19.67 -1.40
CA PHE A 75 -3.57 -20.93 -1.54
C PHE A 75 -3.78 -21.64 -2.88
N ILE A 76 -4.98 -21.56 -3.47
CA ILE A 76 -5.32 -22.29 -4.70
C ILE A 76 -5.00 -21.47 -5.94
N VAL A 77 -5.06 -20.14 -5.86
CA VAL A 77 -4.85 -19.26 -7.03
C VAL A 77 -3.56 -18.47 -6.91
N ALA A 78 -3.40 -17.68 -5.84
CA ALA A 78 -2.26 -16.77 -5.76
C ALA A 78 -0.94 -17.53 -5.63
N LEU A 79 -0.87 -18.53 -4.74
CA LEU A 79 0.36 -19.28 -4.50
C LEU A 79 0.86 -20.02 -5.76
N PRO A 80 0.03 -20.75 -6.54
CA PRO A 80 0.49 -21.37 -7.79
C PRO A 80 0.92 -20.35 -8.84
N VAL A 81 0.24 -19.21 -8.96
CA VAL A 81 0.63 -18.15 -9.90
C VAL A 81 2.00 -17.59 -9.54
N CYS A 82 2.25 -17.28 -8.26
CA CYS A 82 3.56 -16.83 -7.81
C CYS A 82 4.63 -17.91 -8.04
N ALA A 83 4.35 -19.16 -7.71
CA ALA A 83 5.30 -20.26 -7.91
C ALA A 83 5.66 -20.46 -9.39
N LEU A 84 4.66 -20.47 -10.28
CA LEU A 84 4.89 -20.59 -11.72
C LEU A 84 5.64 -19.38 -12.29
N SER A 85 5.38 -18.18 -11.78
CA SER A 85 6.10 -16.97 -12.17
C SER A 85 7.57 -17.05 -11.78
N CYS A 86 7.85 -17.46 -10.53
CA CYS A 86 9.23 -17.69 -10.07
C CYS A 86 9.94 -18.77 -10.91
N VAL A 87 9.27 -19.88 -11.22
CA VAL A 87 9.83 -20.94 -12.07
C VAL A 87 10.12 -20.42 -13.47
N LYS A 88 9.22 -19.61 -14.04
CA LYS A 88 9.42 -18.98 -15.35
C LYS A 88 10.65 -18.06 -15.32
N ASP A 89 10.82 -17.22 -14.30
CA ASP A 89 12.00 -16.36 -14.21
C ASP A 89 13.27 -17.18 -14.03
N LEU A 90 13.26 -18.23 -13.20
CA LEU A 90 14.43 -19.11 -13.00
C LEU A 90 14.85 -19.89 -14.26
N ILE A 91 13.91 -20.25 -15.13
CA ILE A 91 14.20 -21.03 -16.34
C ILE A 91 14.58 -20.13 -17.51
N PHE A 92 13.91 -18.99 -17.66
CA PHE A 92 13.98 -18.18 -18.88
C PHE A 92 14.80 -16.90 -18.73
N GLU A 93 15.05 -16.44 -17.50
CA GLU A 93 15.89 -15.26 -17.27
C GLU A 93 17.35 -15.69 -17.13
N GLU A 94 17.97 -15.99 -18.28
CA GLU A 94 19.42 -16.12 -18.35
C GLU A 94 20.06 -14.77 -17.99
N HIS A 95 21.00 -14.78 -17.03
CA HIS A 95 21.67 -13.56 -16.57
C HIS A 95 22.19 -12.76 -17.77
N HIS A 96 21.64 -11.57 -18.03
CA HIS A 96 22.19 -10.65 -19.01
C HIS A 96 23.64 -10.36 -18.64
N HIS A 97 24.56 -11.03 -19.33
CA HIS A 97 25.98 -10.82 -19.16
C HIS A 97 26.29 -9.41 -19.64
N ASP A 98 26.68 -8.54 -18.71
CA ASP A 98 27.45 -7.33 -19.01
C ASP A 98 28.52 -7.70 -20.04
N ASP A 99 28.54 -6.97 -21.15
CA ASP A 99 29.16 -7.33 -22.44
C ASP A 99 30.69 -7.55 -22.39
N GLY A 100 31.28 -7.51 -21.20
CA GLY A 100 32.71 -7.72 -20.92
C GLY A 100 33.62 -6.60 -21.45
N GLY A 101 33.07 -5.71 -22.29
CA GLY A 101 33.78 -4.59 -22.88
C GLY A 101 34.00 -3.44 -21.89
N PRO A 102 35.04 -2.62 -22.10
CA PRO A 102 35.18 -1.37 -21.37
C PRO A 102 33.95 -0.48 -21.66
N LYS A 103 33.22 -0.12 -20.60
CA LYS A 103 32.07 0.78 -20.73
C LYS A 103 32.55 2.14 -21.25
N PRO A 104 31.79 2.79 -22.15
CA PRO A 104 32.13 4.11 -22.67
C PRO A 104 32.37 5.13 -21.55
N ASP A 105 33.25 6.10 -21.79
CA ASP A 105 33.69 7.08 -20.78
C ASP A 105 32.53 7.87 -20.15
N TYR A 106 31.48 8.13 -20.92
CA TYR A 106 30.28 8.81 -20.43
C TYR A 106 29.46 7.98 -19.42
N MET A 107 29.66 6.66 -19.36
CA MET A 107 29.00 5.78 -18.38
C MET A 107 29.74 5.75 -17.03
N LYS A 108 30.97 6.26 -16.97
CA LYS A 108 31.81 6.35 -15.76
C LYS A 108 32.03 7.79 -15.29
N ILE A 109 31.06 8.68 -15.54
CA ILE A 109 31.21 10.09 -15.15
C ILE A 109 31.14 10.20 -13.62
N ARG A 110 32.21 10.73 -13.03
CA ARG A 110 32.33 11.01 -11.60
C ARG A 110 32.86 12.43 -11.41
N LYS A 111 32.11 13.26 -10.67
CA LYS A 111 32.53 14.62 -10.29
C LYS A 111 33.14 14.67 -8.89
N LYS A 112 32.88 13.65 -8.07
CA LYS A 112 33.34 13.48 -6.69
C LYS A 112 33.48 11.99 -6.43
N GLU A 113 34.46 11.61 -5.63
CA GLU A 113 34.63 10.27 -5.07
C GLU A 113 33.42 9.83 -4.24
N PHE A 114 33.16 8.53 -4.21
CA PHE A 114 32.14 7.98 -3.34
C PHE A 114 32.58 7.99 -1.87
N PRO A 115 31.66 8.13 -0.91
CA PRO A 115 31.99 8.23 0.52
C PRO A 115 32.28 6.87 1.18
N TRP A 116 32.76 5.87 0.43
CA TRP A 116 33.08 4.53 0.93
C TRP A 116 34.48 4.10 0.51
N GLU A 117 34.94 2.98 1.07
CA GLU A 117 36.32 2.49 0.97
C GLU A 117 36.86 2.35 -0.46
N CYS A 118 36.02 1.93 -1.40
CA CYS A 118 36.35 1.85 -2.83
C CYS A 118 35.73 3.03 -3.59
N GLU A 119 36.41 4.17 -3.57
CA GLU A 119 35.90 5.49 -3.99
C GLU A 119 35.37 5.58 -5.44
N ASP A 120 35.82 4.66 -6.31
CA ASP A 120 35.42 4.59 -7.73
C ASP A 120 34.37 3.50 -8.05
N CYS A 121 34.06 2.61 -7.11
CA CYS A 121 33.11 1.51 -7.33
C CYS A 121 31.70 1.90 -6.93
N ALA A 122 30.69 1.75 -7.80
CA ALA A 122 29.30 1.97 -7.44
C ALA A 122 28.80 0.99 -6.35
N LEU A 123 27.79 1.38 -5.55
CA LEU A 123 27.33 0.62 -4.37
C LEU A 123 26.96 -0.85 -4.68
N PHE A 124 26.36 -1.13 -5.83
CA PHE A 124 25.94 -2.48 -6.23
C PHE A 124 26.81 -3.10 -7.33
N ASP A 125 28.00 -2.56 -7.59
CA ASP A 125 28.94 -3.12 -8.57
C ASP A 125 29.87 -4.15 -7.92
N GLN A 126 29.37 -5.36 -7.72
CA GLN A 126 30.10 -6.41 -7.00
C GLN A 126 31.45 -6.75 -7.68
N LYS A 127 31.53 -6.65 -9.02
CA LYS A 127 32.78 -6.92 -9.75
C LYS A 127 33.83 -5.87 -9.40
N CYS A 128 33.47 -4.58 -9.42
CA CYS A 128 34.37 -3.49 -9.03
C CYS A 128 34.81 -3.62 -7.57
N TRP A 129 33.87 -3.89 -6.66
CA TRP A 129 34.18 -4.09 -5.23
C TRP A 129 35.14 -5.24 -4.96
N ASN A 130 35.04 -6.33 -5.73
CA ASN A 130 35.96 -7.45 -5.59
C ASN A 130 37.35 -7.12 -6.13
N ALA A 131 37.44 -6.39 -7.24
CA ALA A 131 38.71 -5.93 -7.81
C ALA A 131 39.43 -4.95 -6.86
N CYS A 132 38.75 -3.90 -6.42
CA CYS A 132 39.31 -2.91 -5.48
C CYS A 132 39.79 -3.56 -4.18
N ARG A 133 39.03 -4.51 -3.61
CA ARG A 133 39.45 -5.21 -2.39
C ARG A 133 40.65 -6.12 -2.61
N ALA A 134 40.77 -6.75 -3.78
CA ALA A 134 41.94 -7.55 -4.13
C ALA A 134 43.20 -6.69 -4.29
N GLU A 135 43.09 -5.54 -4.96
CA GLU A 135 44.18 -4.56 -5.11
C GLU A 135 44.65 -4.05 -3.75
N ARG A 136 43.72 -3.60 -2.90
CA ARG A 136 44.04 -3.13 -1.54
C ARG A 136 44.68 -4.21 -0.65
N ALA A 137 44.27 -5.47 -0.82
CA ALA A 137 44.87 -6.58 -0.10
C ALA A 137 46.30 -6.88 -0.60
N ALA A 138 46.58 -6.67 -1.89
CA ALA A 138 47.90 -6.82 -2.48
C ALA A 138 48.84 -5.66 -2.13
N GLU A 139 48.32 -4.43 -1.99
CA GLU A 139 49.09 -3.26 -1.55
C GLU A 139 49.40 -3.27 -0.05
N GLY A 140 48.61 -4.00 0.75
CA GLY A 140 48.80 -4.17 2.19
C GLY A 140 49.66 -5.38 2.60
N ALA A 141 50.16 -6.17 1.65
CA ALA A 141 51.03 -7.34 1.85
C ALA A 141 52.49 -7.02 1.48
#